data_AF-A0A1Y3RDW2-F1
#
_entry.id   AF-A0A1Y3RDW2-F1
#
_cell.length_a   1.000
_cell.length_b   1.000
_cell.length_c   1.000
_cell.angle_alpha   90.00
_cell.angle_beta   90.00
_cell.angle_gamma   90.00
#
_symmetry.space_group_name_H-M   'P 1'
#
loop_
_entity.id
_entity.type
_entity.pdbx_description
1 polymer ?
#
loop_
_entity_poly.entity_id
_entity_poly.type
_entity_poly.pdbx_seq_one_letter_code
_entity_poly.pdbx_strand_id
1 'polypeptide(L)'
;MDKKFIINRVDLGQRVTGYEVFNPGVNGGEVLGMTAKQLSEAVKSGEVLGMVLDGSGALKLDEAKGYRAIMVKTGVGTLTSTDPAAVANLMYTVYRRDGENYKVISSRFGRQTFCADKIKALLDLGAVNGVVLDGDTIKCAWEWEEMPQGKTVKK
;
A
#
# COMPACT_ATOMS: atom_id res chain seq x y z
N MET A 1 5.04 11.15 -12.64
CA MET A 1 5.22 11.52 -11.22
C MET A 1 5.25 10.22 -10.45
N ASP A 2 6.31 9.96 -9.67
CA ASP A 2 6.41 8.70 -8.94
C ASP A 2 5.30 8.64 -7.89
N LYS A 3 4.51 7.56 -7.94
CA LYS A 3 3.42 7.31 -6.99
C LYS A 3 4.00 7.12 -5.60
N LYS A 4 3.23 7.53 -4.59
CA LYS A 4 3.52 7.26 -3.17
C LYS A 4 2.71 6.04 -2.72
N PHE A 5 3.13 5.39 -1.64
CA PHE A 5 2.57 4.10 -1.23
C PHE A 5 2.26 4.08 0.26
N ILE A 6 1.04 3.72 0.64
CA ILE A 6 0.72 3.50 2.06
C ILE A 6 1.52 2.31 2.61
N ILE A 7 2.11 2.50 3.80
CA ILE A 7 2.90 1.47 4.49
C ILE A 7 2.22 1.06 5.80
N ASN A 8 1.97 2.02 6.69
CA ASN A 8 1.41 1.77 8.01
C ASN A 8 0.31 2.78 8.36
N ARG A 9 -0.54 2.40 9.31
CA ARG A 9 -1.42 3.29 10.07
C ARG A 9 -0.77 3.57 11.43
N VAL A 10 -0.94 4.78 11.95
CA VAL A 10 -0.46 5.19 13.27
C VAL A 10 -1.66 5.47 14.15
N ASP A 11 -1.73 4.77 15.28
CA ASP A 11 -2.82 4.87 16.25
C ASP A 11 -2.27 5.35 17.61
N LEU A 12 -3.08 6.11 18.33
CA LEU A 12 -2.89 6.43 19.74
C LEU A 12 -4.07 5.86 20.52
N GLY A 13 -3.85 4.73 21.21
CA GLY A 13 -4.94 3.95 21.77
C GLY A 13 -5.85 3.40 20.66
N GLN A 14 -7.14 3.71 20.71
CA GLN A 14 -8.12 3.32 19.68
C GLN A 14 -8.30 4.37 18.57
N ARG A 15 -7.58 5.50 18.63
CA ARG A 15 -7.74 6.61 17.69
C ARG A 15 -6.65 6.58 16.62
N VAL A 16 -7.05 6.58 15.35
CA VAL A 16 -6.13 6.82 14.23
C VAL A 16 -5.60 8.26 14.30
N THR A 17 -4.29 8.43 14.38
CA THR A 17 -3.63 9.75 14.40
C THR A 17 -2.96 10.10 13.08
N GLY A 18 -2.64 9.10 12.26
CA GLY A 18 -2.08 9.33 10.94
C GLY A 18 -1.67 8.04 10.23
N TYR A 19 -0.86 8.22 9.20
CA TYR A 19 -0.42 7.18 8.30
C TYR A 19 1.03 7.43 7.89
N GLU A 20 1.79 6.35 7.70
CA GLU A 20 3.15 6.39 7.17
C GLU A 20 3.13 6.00 5.70
N VAL A 21 3.58 6.92 4.85
CA VAL A 21 3.51 6.83 3.38
C VAL A 21 4.91 6.88 2.80
N PHE A 22 5.28 5.91 1.98
CA PHE A 22 6.56 5.89 1.29
C PHE A 22 6.53 6.68 -0.01
N ASN A 23 7.49 7.58 -0.16
CA ASN A 23 7.73 8.38 -1.36
C ASN A 23 9.07 7.97 -1.98
N PRO A 24 9.08 7.13 -3.04
CA PRO A 24 10.31 6.68 -3.67
C PRO A 24 11.02 7.78 -4.48
N GLY A 25 10.31 8.82 -4.91
CA GLY A 25 10.82 9.84 -5.83
C GLY A 25 11.69 10.93 -5.19
N VAL A 26 11.87 10.93 -3.87
CA VAL A 26 12.60 11.97 -3.14
C VAL A 26 13.72 11.33 -2.31
N ASN A 27 14.95 11.87 -2.40
CA ASN A 27 16.12 11.48 -1.60
C ASN A 27 16.40 9.96 -1.56
N GLY A 28 16.18 9.25 -2.68
CA GLY A 28 16.35 7.79 -2.76
C GLY A 28 15.29 6.99 -2.00
N GLY A 29 14.21 7.65 -1.53
CA GLY A 29 13.09 7.12 -0.79
C GLY A 29 12.96 7.76 0.60
N GLU A 30 11.81 8.35 0.89
CA GLU A 30 11.46 8.93 2.19
C GLU A 30 10.14 8.35 2.72
N VAL A 31 9.99 8.26 4.04
CA VAL A 31 8.70 7.92 4.67
C VAL A 31 8.12 9.18 5.30
N LEU A 32 6.93 9.56 4.82
CA LEU A 32 6.19 10.74 5.23
C LEU A 32 5.11 10.36 6.24
N GLY A 33 4.94 11.18 7.28
CA GLY A 33 3.74 11.14 8.12
C GLY A 33 2.62 11.97 7.49
N MET A 34 1.45 11.39 7.30
CA MET A 34 0.26 12.08 6.81
C MET A 34 -0.91 11.96 7.79
N THR A 35 -1.64 13.04 8.00
CA THR A 35 -2.95 12.98 8.66
C THR A 35 -3.96 12.29 7.77
N ALA A 36 -5.07 11.81 8.34
CA ALA A 36 -6.16 11.23 7.55
C ALA A 36 -6.69 12.19 6.47
N LYS A 37 -6.78 13.49 6.78
CA LYS A 37 -7.23 14.51 5.81
C LYS A 37 -6.27 14.64 4.63
N GLN A 38 -4.97 14.80 4.91
CA GLN A 38 -3.93 14.89 3.86
C GLN A 38 -3.89 13.63 3.00
N LEU A 39 -4.00 12.46 3.62
CA LEU A 39 -4.02 11.20 2.89
C LEU A 39 -5.28 11.09 2.01
N SER A 40 -6.46 11.46 2.50
CA SER A 40 -7.69 11.48 1.69
C SER A 40 -7.57 12.39 0.47
N GLU A 41 -6.96 13.57 0.62
CA GLU A 41 -6.71 14.50 -0.48
C GLU A 41 -5.72 13.91 -1.50
N ALA A 42 -4.63 13.30 -1.02
CA ALA A 42 -3.61 12.67 -1.88
C ALA A 42 -4.10 11.38 -2.57
N VAL A 43 -5.04 10.65 -1.96
CA VAL A 43 -5.72 9.52 -2.61
C VAL A 43 -6.65 10.02 -3.70
N LYS A 44 -7.43 11.09 -3.45
CA LYS A 44 -8.31 11.71 -4.47
C LYS A 44 -7.54 12.24 -5.68
N SER A 45 -6.32 12.76 -5.48
CA SER A 45 -5.47 13.23 -6.58
C SER A 45 -4.72 12.10 -7.31
N GLY A 46 -4.85 10.86 -6.83
CA GLY A 46 -4.13 9.70 -7.33
C GLY A 46 -2.63 9.73 -7.00
N GLU A 47 -2.17 10.58 -6.10
CA GLU A 47 -0.77 10.72 -5.72
C GLU A 47 -0.30 9.57 -4.81
N VAL A 48 -1.18 9.08 -3.94
CA VAL A 48 -0.92 7.97 -3.01
C VAL A 48 -1.74 6.75 -3.41
N LEU A 49 -1.09 5.59 -3.51
CA LEU A 49 -1.70 4.30 -3.75
C LEU A 49 -1.87 3.49 -2.45
N GLY A 50 -2.85 2.59 -2.51
CA GLY A 50 -3.14 1.57 -1.51
C GLY A 50 -4.27 1.87 -0.55
N MET A 51 -4.89 3.04 -0.71
CA MET A 51 -6.20 3.32 -0.14
C MET A 51 -7.12 3.92 -1.19
N VAL A 52 -8.42 3.75 -0.97
CA VAL A 52 -9.53 4.37 -1.68
C VAL A 52 -10.47 5.03 -0.69
N LEU A 53 -11.36 5.89 -1.17
CA LEU A 53 -12.45 6.41 -0.36
C LEU A 53 -13.70 5.58 -0.59
N ASP A 54 -14.34 5.16 0.49
CA ASP A 54 -15.63 4.49 0.41
C ASP A 54 -16.78 5.49 0.12
N GLY A 55 -18.01 4.98 0.02
CA GLY A 55 -19.20 5.81 -0.27
C GLY A 55 -19.51 6.88 0.78
N SER A 56 -18.92 6.80 1.97
CA SER A 56 -19.02 7.82 3.03
C SER A 56 -17.86 8.83 3.01
N GLY A 57 -16.85 8.60 2.16
CA GLY A 57 -15.63 9.40 2.10
C GLY A 57 -14.57 8.99 3.12
N ALA A 58 -14.71 7.83 3.77
CA ALA A 58 -13.72 7.29 4.69
C ALA A 58 -12.63 6.50 3.94
N LEU A 59 -11.40 6.54 4.47
CA LEU A 59 -10.27 5.80 3.91
C LEU A 59 -10.42 4.30 4.17
N LYS A 60 -10.36 3.51 3.11
CA LYS A 60 -10.31 2.04 3.13
C LYS A 60 -9.13 1.56 2.30
N LEU A 61 -8.55 0.40 2.63
CA LEU A 61 -7.51 -0.21 1.79
C LEU A 61 -8.04 -0.54 0.39
N ASP A 62 -7.20 -0.34 -0.62
CA ASP A 62 -7.50 -0.69 -2.01
C ASP A 62 -7.26 -2.18 -2.27
N GLU A 63 -8.19 -3.01 -1.80
CA GLU A 63 -8.13 -4.47 -1.94
C GLU A 63 -8.05 -4.90 -3.42
N ALA A 64 -8.68 -4.14 -4.33
CA ALA A 64 -8.66 -4.41 -5.77
C ALA A 64 -7.25 -4.29 -6.36
N LYS A 65 -6.40 -3.43 -5.79
CA LYS A 65 -4.99 -3.28 -6.17
C LYS A 65 -4.04 -4.02 -5.22
N GLY A 66 -4.55 -5.00 -4.48
CA GLY A 66 -3.74 -5.91 -3.66
C GLY A 66 -3.31 -5.33 -2.32
N TYR A 67 -4.04 -4.36 -1.77
CA TYR A 67 -3.84 -3.89 -0.39
C TYR A 67 -4.89 -4.53 0.50
N ARG A 68 -4.53 -5.65 1.15
CA ARG A 68 -5.46 -6.41 1.98
C ARG A 68 -5.29 -6.12 3.47
N ALA A 69 -4.06 -5.86 3.89
CA ALA A 69 -3.72 -5.53 5.27
C ALA A 69 -2.56 -4.55 5.30
N ILE A 70 -2.48 -3.72 6.34
CA ILE A 70 -1.30 -2.91 6.64
C ILE A 70 -0.92 -3.11 8.10
N MET A 71 0.20 -2.55 8.53
CA MET A 71 0.55 -2.58 9.95
C MET A 71 0.01 -1.35 10.67
N VAL A 72 -0.38 -1.56 11.93
CA VAL A 72 -0.78 -0.53 12.87
C VAL A 72 0.35 -0.32 13.87
N LYS A 73 0.85 0.91 13.94
CA LYS A 73 1.86 1.37 14.88
C LYS A 73 1.19 2.10 16.04
N THR A 74 1.36 1.58 17.25
CA THR A 74 0.76 2.14 18.48
C THR A 74 1.80 2.78 19.41
N GLY A 75 3.09 2.60 19.13
CA GLY A 75 4.20 3.02 19.96
C GLY A 75 5.55 2.77 19.28
N VAL A 76 6.63 2.94 20.02
CA VAL A 76 7.98 2.68 19.50
C VAL A 76 8.20 1.17 19.36
N GLY A 77 8.50 0.71 18.16
CA GLY A 77 8.80 -0.69 17.86
C GLY A 77 7.58 -1.61 17.70
N THR A 78 6.38 -1.17 18.09
CA THR A 78 5.14 -1.94 17.97
C THR A 78 4.56 -1.83 16.56
N LEU A 79 4.30 -2.97 15.94
CA LEU A 79 3.57 -3.10 14.68
C LEU A 79 2.68 -4.33 14.80
N THR A 80 1.38 -4.15 14.59
CA THR A 80 0.40 -5.25 14.57
C THR A 80 -0.35 -5.23 13.25
N SER A 81 -0.55 -6.37 12.61
CA SER A 81 -1.29 -6.41 11.35
C SER A 81 -2.75 -5.98 11.54
N THR A 82 -3.35 -5.30 10.56
CA THR A 82 -4.80 -5.09 10.51
C THR A 82 -5.56 -6.38 10.18
N ASP A 83 -4.88 -7.39 9.65
CA ASP A 83 -5.42 -8.73 9.47
C ASP A 83 -5.10 -9.59 10.70
N PRO A 84 -6.12 -10.03 11.48
CA PRO A 84 -5.91 -10.86 12.67
C PRO A 84 -5.37 -12.26 12.35
N ALA A 85 -5.50 -12.73 11.12
CA ALA A 85 -4.97 -14.02 10.67
C ALA A 85 -3.53 -13.94 10.15
N ALA A 86 -2.90 -12.76 10.16
CA ALA A 86 -1.57 -12.57 9.63
C ALA A 86 -0.54 -13.44 10.38
N VAL A 87 0.24 -14.20 9.61
CA VAL A 87 1.27 -15.12 10.14
C VAL A 87 2.47 -14.39 10.76
N ALA A 88 2.65 -13.11 10.46
CA ALA A 88 3.74 -12.29 10.99
C ALA A 88 3.36 -10.80 11.07
N ASN A 89 3.99 -10.10 12.01
CA ASN A 89 3.89 -8.64 12.13
C ASN A 89 4.88 -7.92 11.20
N LEU A 90 4.79 -8.22 9.89
CA LEU A 90 5.63 -7.68 8.84
C LEU A 90 4.83 -7.65 7.54
N MET A 91 4.89 -6.52 6.84
CA MET A 91 4.25 -6.34 5.55
C MET A 91 5.27 -5.73 4.59
N TYR A 92 5.34 -6.21 3.37
CA TYR A 92 6.12 -5.61 2.29
C TYR A 92 5.20 -4.85 1.34
N THR A 93 5.61 -3.69 0.85
CA THR A 93 4.91 -2.96 -0.19
C THR A 93 5.81 -2.85 -1.41
N VAL A 94 5.34 -3.39 -2.54
CA VAL A 94 6.01 -3.26 -3.83
C VAL A 94 5.82 -1.83 -4.33
N TYR A 95 6.92 -1.17 -4.70
CA TYR A 95 6.87 0.24 -5.14
C TYR A 95 7.51 0.50 -6.50
N ARG A 96 8.27 -0.47 -7.03
CA ARG A 96 8.88 -0.37 -8.37
C ARG A 96 9.21 -1.75 -8.93
N ARG A 97 9.10 -1.87 -10.25
CA ARG A 97 9.64 -3.00 -11.03
C ARG A 97 11.05 -2.67 -11.53
N ASP A 98 11.95 -3.63 -11.46
CA ASP A 98 13.36 -3.53 -11.84
C ASP A 98 13.74 -4.75 -12.67
N GLY A 99 13.43 -4.71 -13.97
CA GLY A 99 13.46 -5.87 -14.86
C GLY A 99 12.46 -6.94 -14.40
N GLU A 100 12.96 -8.14 -14.13
CA GLU A 100 12.18 -9.27 -13.60
C GLU A 100 12.01 -9.24 -12.07
N ASN A 101 12.67 -8.30 -11.40
CA ASN A 101 12.63 -8.15 -9.95
C ASN A 101 11.73 -6.99 -9.51
N TYR A 102 11.45 -6.96 -8.21
CA TYR A 102 10.55 -6.03 -7.56
C TYR A 102 11.25 -5.35 -6.39
N LYS A 103 11.29 -4.03 -6.40
CA LYS A 103 11.73 -3.24 -5.25
C LYS A 103 10.59 -3.15 -4.25
N VAL A 104 10.90 -3.49 -3.01
CA VAL A 104 9.94 -3.50 -1.90
C VAL A 104 10.46 -2.71 -0.72
N ILE A 105 9.53 -2.14 0.04
CA ILE A 105 9.80 -1.57 1.36
C ILE A 105 8.97 -2.31 2.40
N SER A 106 9.57 -2.66 3.53
CA SER A 106 8.84 -3.26 4.65
C SER A 106 8.11 -2.22 5.49
N SER A 107 7.15 -2.66 6.30
CA SER A 107 6.51 -1.87 7.36
C SER A 107 7.48 -1.31 8.41
N ARG A 108 8.71 -1.83 8.44
CA ARG A 108 9.83 -1.31 9.25
C ARG A 108 10.85 -0.50 8.43
N PHE A 109 10.47 -0.10 7.22
CA PHE A 109 11.19 0.75 6.29
C PHE A 109 12.48 0.17 5.67
N GLY A 110 12.79 -1.11 5.94
CA GLY A 110 13.84 -1.84 5.25
C GLY A 110 13.49 -2.01 3.76
N ARG A 111 14.44 -1.72 2.87
CA ARG A 111 14.27 -1.77 1.41
C ARG A 111 15.01 -2.97 0.85
N GLN A 112 14.37 -3.73 -0.04
CA GLN A 112 14.93 -4.94 -0.61
C GLN A 112 14.51 -5.10 -2.08
N THR A 113 15.15 -6.03 -2.77
CA THR A 113 14.78 -6.45 -4.13
C THR A 113 14.41 -7.93 -4.08
N PHE A 114 13.22 -8.29 -4.55
CA PHE A 114 12.71 -9.66 -4.57
C PHE A 114 12.45 -10.12 -6.01
N CYS A 115 12.66 -11.40 -6.28
CA CYS A 115 12.24 -12.04 -7.53
C CYS A 115 10.73 -12.33 -7.53
N ALA A 116 10.18 -12.65 -8.70
CA ALA A 116 8.76 -12.97 -8.87
C ALA A 116 8.29 -14.11 -7.94
N ASP A 117 9.03 -15.22 -7.84
CA ASP A 117 8.64 -16.36 -7.00
C ASP A 117 8.51 -15.97 -5.53
N LYS A 118 9.40 -15.11 -5.03
CA LYS A 118 9.32 -14.60 -3.67
C LYS A 118 8.10 -13.68 -3.47
N ILE A 119 7.73 -12.88 -4.47
CA ILE A 119 6.50 -12.09 -4.43
C ILE A 119 5.26 -13.00 -4.41
N LYS A 120 5.21 -14.05 -5.23
CA LYS A 120 4.11 -15.04 -5.25
C LYS A 120 3.97 -15.71 -3.88
N ALA A 121 5.07 -16.20 -3.31
CA ALA A 121 5.06 -16.79 -1.98
C ALA A 121 4.57 -15.82 -0.88
N LEU A 122 4.99 -14.55 -0.95
CA LEU A 122 4.52 -13.54 0.01
C LEU A 122 3.05 -13.16 -0.20
N LEU A 123 2.53 -13.22 -1.44
CA LEU A 123 1.12 -13.01 -1.75
C LEU A 123 0.26 -14.12 -1.11
N ASP A 124 0.70 -15.37 -1.21
CA ASP A 124 0.01 -16.52 -0.59
C ASP A 124 -0.02 -16.41 0.94
N LEU A 125 1.04 -15.88 1.54
CA LEU A 125 1.14 -15.61 2.98
C LEU A 125 0.42 -14.33 3.42
N GLY A 126 -0.11 -13.52 2.49
CA GLY A 126 -0.71 -12.23 2.80
C GLY A 126 0.28 -11.20 3.37
N ALA A 127 1.58 -11.33 3.07
CA ALA A 127 2.66 -10.52 3.63
C ALA A 127 3.24 -9.50 2.63
N VAL A 128 2.57 -9.29 1.50
CA VAL A 128 2.93 -8.27 0.51
C VAL A 128 1.71 -7.53 -0.04
N ASN A 129 1.87 -6.23 -0.28
CA ASN A 129 0.89 -5.32 -0.84
C ASN A 129 1.37 -4.68 -2.14
N GLY A 130 0.42 -4.07 -2.84
CA GLY A 130 0.68 -3.28 -4.04
C GLY A 130 0.87 -4.12 -5.30
N VAL A 131 0.50 -5.40 -5.23
CA VAL A 131 0.55 -6.36 -6.32
C VAL A 131 -0.63 -7.31 -6.25
N VAL A 132 -1.06 -7.81 -7.40
CA VAL A 132 -2.06 -8.85 -7.56
C VAL A 132 -1.60 -9.84 -8.62
N LEU A 133 -2.11 -11.07 -8.55
CA LEU A 133 -1.94 -12.07 -9.61
C LEU A 133 -3.06 -11.93 -10.64
N ASP A 134 -2.66 -11.77 -11.90
CA ASP A 134 -3.54 -11.87 -13.07
C ASP A 134 -3.07 -13.08 -13.89
N GLY A 135 -3.73 -14.22 -13.66
CA GLY A 135 -3.20 -15.52 -14.06
C GLY A 135 -1.85 -15.78 -13.37
N ASP A 136 -0.81 -16.03 -14.16
CA ASP A 136 0.55 -16.25 -13.64
C ASP A 136 1.42 -14.97 -13.60
N THR A 137 0.87 -13.84 -14.06
CA THR A 137 1.58 -12.56 -14.12
C THR A 137 1.28 -11.73 -12.88
N ILE A 138 2.32 -11.18 -12.27
CA ILE A 138 2.17 -10.20 -11.20
C ILE A 138 1.92 -8.83 -11.83
N LYS A 139 0.77 -8.23 -11.52
CA LYS A 139 0.44 -6.83 -11.83
C LYS A 139 0.65 -5.96 -10.59
N CYS A 140 1.35 -4.84 -10.76
CA CYS A 140 1.60 -3.86 -9.71
C CYS A 140 0.49 -2.80 -9.66
N ALA A 141 0.25 -2.23 -8.48
CA ALA A 141 -0.85 -1.29 -8.25
C ALA A 141 -0.84 -0.04 -9.14
N TRP A 142 0.34 0.43 -9.56
CA TRP A 142 0.47 1.58 -10.46
C TRP A 142 0.25 1.23 -11.94
N GLU A 143 0.20 -0.05 -12.30
CA GLU A 143 -0.03 -0.52 -13.68
C GLU A 143 -1.54 -0.58 -14.01
N TRP A 144 -2.40 -0.37 -13.01
CA TRP A 144 -3.83 -0.24 -13.21
C TRP A 144 -4.14 1.17 -13.71
N GLU A 145 -4.44 1.32 -15.00
CA GLU A 145 -4.99 2.56 -15.54
C GLU A 145 -6.30 2.88 -14.82
N GLU A 146 -6.39 4.09 -14.25
CA GLU A 146 -7.67 4.63 -13.81
C GLU A 146 -8.53 4.82 -15.04
N MET A 147 -9.59 4.02 -15.20
CA MET A 147 -10.73 4.50 -15.98
C MET A 147 -11.21 5.77 -15.27
N PRO A 148 -11.23 6.94 -15.93
CA PRO A 148 -11.73 8.15 -15.30
C PRO A 148 -13.16 7.90 -14.85
N GLN A 149 -13.37 8.03 -13.55
CA GLN A 149 -14.64 7.80 -12.90
C GLN A 149 -15.63 8.88 -13.36
N GLY A 150 -16.40 8.59 -14.41
CA GLY A 150 -17.42 9.50 -14.92
C GLY A 150 -17.65 9.49 -16.43
N LYS A 151 -18.07 8.36 -17.01
CA LYS A 151 -19.04 8.39 -18.11
C LYS A 151 -20.06 7.29 -17.89
N THR A 152 -21.21 7.69 -17.35
CA THR A 152 -22.46 6.93 -17.39
C THR A 152 -22.72 6.55 -18.85
N VAL A 153 -22.57 5.26 -19.17
CA VAL A 153 -23.15 4.72 -20.40
C VAL A 153 -24.65 4.62 -20.14
N LYS A 154 -25.38 5.67 -20.50
CA LYS A 154 -26.82 5.53 -20.73
C LYS A 154 -26.98 4.57 -21.91
N LYS A 155 -27.52 3.39 -21.64
CA LYS A 155 -28.28 2.64 -22.64
C LYS A 155 -29.67 3.25 -22.75
#